data_AF-A0A1Q3ECI8-F1
#
_entry.id   AF-A0A1Q3ECI8-F1
#
_cell.length_a   1.000
_cell.length_b   1.000
_cell.length_c   1.000
_cell.angle_alpha   90.00
_cell.angle_beta   90.00
_cell.angle_gamma   90.00
#
_symmetry.space_group_name_H-M   'P 1'
#
loop_
_entity.id
_entity.type
_entity.pdbx_description
1 polymer ?
#
loop_
_entity_poly.entity_id
_entity_poly.type
_entity_poly.pdbx_seq_one_letter_code
_entity_poly.pdbx_strand_id
1 'polypeptide(L)'
;MYNEELIREQLARNYAFFGEEGMKKVRGGAVVVVGCGGVGSWAAVMLARSGVSKIRLVDFDYVTLSSLNRHATASPEDVGTPKVRCIERTLKSVAKWIEVDARVEIWRKEEGGVLLEGADWVIDAIDNIQTKVDLLKYCTDNSIKVFASMGAGAKCDPTRVQISDISYTIYDPLARSVRRRLRLLGVSSGIPVVYSTEVPSEVKLLPLDEEEFKKGPVKELGAFDDFRVRILPVLGPLPSIFGLHIATYILCELAGKPIVNPLPIKARRKLYERLWKDLLHREEKLVGHTLNRIPLDEDDIALIFEDIYRGRSVIPPHEVPTKPALVRWDLTQPLTLKNCVVMEEKDTVKHIEAWYAWLEKTIDEDALFSPAGIWGSEVEEVVTKRAKEIESVQEWRA
;
A
#
# COMPACT_ATOMS: atom_id res chain seq x y z
N MET A 1 -16.06 -32.19 14.49
CA MET A 1 -16.18 -30.75 14.15
C MET A 1 -15.95 -29.97 15.43
N TYR A 2 -15.06 -28.98 15.46
CA TYR A 2 -14.80 -28.19 16.67
C TYR A 2 -16.06 -27.40 17.05
N ASN A 3 -16.27 -27.13 18.35
CA ASN A 3 -17.46 -26.38 18.80
C ASN A 3 -17.45 -24.96 18.22
N GLU A 4 -18.49 -24.58 17.46
CA GLU A 4 -18.61 -23.26 16.83
C GLU A 4 -18.68 -22.13 17.87
N GLU A 5 -19.18 -22.39 19.08
CA GLU A 5 -19.18 -21.43 20.19
C GLU A 5 -17.74 -21.06 20.61
N LEU A 6 -16.84 -22.04 20.71
CA LEU A 6 -15.42 -21.79 21.00
C LEU A 6 -14.71 -21.06 19.87
N ILE A 7 -15.03 -21.41 18.61
CA ILE A 7 -14.49 -20.71 17.45
C ILE A 7 -14.93 -19.25 17.44
N ARG A 8 -16.21 -19.02 17.73
CA ARG A 8 -16.79 -17.70 17.78
C ARG A 8 -16.19 -16.86 18.90
N GLU A 9 -15.95 -17.44 20.06
CA GLU A 9 -15.25 -16.78 21.16
C GLU A 9 -13.80 -16.41 20.77
N GLN A 10 -13.06 -17.35 20.15
CA GLN A 10 -11.70 -17.08 19.65
C GLN A 10 -11.67 -15.94 18.60
N LEU A 11 -12.74 -15.80 17.81
CA LEU A 11 -12.87 -14.80 16.76
C LEU A 11 -13.73 -13.58 17.18
N ALA A 12 -14.05 -13.41 18.47
CA ALA A 12 -15.03 -12.43 18.93
C ALA A 12 -14.71 -10.99 18.46
N ARG A 13 -13.43 -10.62 18.44
CA ARG A 13 -12.98 -9.29 17.95
C ARG A 13 -13.15 -9.12 16.44
N ASN A 14 -12.96 -10.18 15.66
CA ASN A 14 -13.22 -10.16 14.22
C ASN A 14 -14.72 -10.05 13.93
N TYR A 15 -15.57 -10.77 14.69
CA TYR A 15 -17.03 -10.62 14.62
C TYR A 15 -17.49 -9.21 15.00
N ALA A 16 -16.91 -8.62 16.05
CA ALA A 16 -17.21 -7.24 16.43
C ALA A 16 -16.81 -6.23 15.34
N PHE A 17 -15.74 -6.48 14.58
CA PHE A 17 -15.25 -5.58 13.53
C PHE A 17 -15.97 -5.73 12.18
N PHE A 18 -16.20 -6.97 11.73
CA PHE A 18 -16.78 -7.28 10.41
C PHE A 18 -18.29 -7.58 10.45
N GLY A 19 -18.86 -7.82 11.63
CA GLY A 19 -20.24 -8.29 11.79
C GLY A 19 -20.43 -9.74 11.33
N GLU A 20 -21.65 -10.26 11.51
CA GLU A 20 -22.01 -11.65 11.15
C GLU A 20 -21.81 -11.92 9.66
N GLU A 21 -22.34 -11.05 8.80
CA GLU A 21 -22.30 -11.24 7.35
C GLU A 21 -20.86 -11.18 6.81
N GLY A 22 -20.05 -10.25 7.33
CA GLY A 22 -18.64 -10.15 6.94
C GLY A 22 -17.86 -11.38 7.38
N MET A 23 -18.07 -11.84 8.62
CA MET A 23 -17.42 -13.05 9.12
C MET A 23 -17.87 -14.31 8.39
N LYS A 24 -19.15 -14.44 8.02
CA LYS A 24 -19.64 -15.57 7.22
C LYS A 24 -18.87 -15.70 5.91
N LYS A 25 -18.57 -14.57 5.24
CA LYS A 25 -17.75 -14.55 4.01
C LYS A 25 -16.29 -14.87 4.29
N VAL A 26 -15.69 -14.28 5.33
CA VAL A 26 -14.30 -14.58 5.74
C VAL A 26 -14.13 -16.07 6.06
N ARG A 27 -15.06 -16.64 6.83
CA ARG A 27 -15.09 -18.07 7.19
C ARG A 27 -15.26 -18.96 5.98
N GLY A 28 -16.03 -18.54 4.97
CA GLY A 28 -16.20 -19.26 3.70
C GLY A 28 -15.03 -19.11 2.72
N GLY A 29 -14.11 -18.16 2.95
CA GLY A 29 -13.06 -17.81 2.02
C GLY A 29 -12.01 -18.90 1.81
N ALA A 30 -11.53 -19.01 0.56
CA ALA A 30 -10.44 -19.86 0.13
C ALA A 30 -9.27 -19.04 -0.42
N VAL A 31 -8.10 -19.18 0.19
CA VAL A 31 -6.89 -18.43 -0.19
C VAL A 31 -5.76 -19.38 -0.58
N VAL A 32 -5.12 -19.13 -1.71
CA VAL A 32 -3.91 -19.85 -2.14
C VAL A 32 -2.70 -18.96 -1.89
N VAL A 33 -1.70 -19.46 -1.17
CA VAL A 33 -0.43 -18.77 -0.92
C VAL A 33 0.67 -19.42 -1.74
N VAL A 34 1.21 -18.69 -2.71
CA VAL A 34 2.34 -19.14 -3.54
C VAL A 34 3.62 -18.48 -3.06
N GLY A 35 4.52 -19.28 -2.49
CA GLY A 35 5.71 -18.82 -1.77
C GLY A 35 5.45 -18.69 -0.26
N CYS A 36 6.05 -19.58 0.52
CA CYS A 36 5.90 -19.73 1.96
C CYS A 36 7.12 -19.19 2.73
N GLY A 37 7.79 -18.17 2.20
CA GLY A 37 8.91 -17.49 2.86
C GLY A 37 8.47 -16.52 3.97
N GLY A 38 9.28 -15.48 4.20
CA GLY A 38 9.02 -14.47 5.24
C GLY A 38 7.79 -13.58 5.01
N VAL A 39 7.18 -13.60 3.82
CA VAL A 39 5.92 -12.88 3.55
C VAL A 39 4.73 -13.82 3.65
N GLY A 40 4.74 -14.90 2.86
CA GLY A 40 3.62 -15.84 2.78
C GLY A 40 3.33 -16.58 4.08
N SER A 41 4.35 -16.92 4.87
CA SER A 41 4.14 -17.58 6.18
C SER A 41 3.35 -16.70 7.15
N TRP A 42 3.69 -15.40 7.24
CA TRP A 42 2.96 -14.44 8.08
C TRP A 42 1.55 -14.17 7.56
N ALA A 43 1.37 -14.06 6.25
CA ALA A 43 0.05 -13.90 5.65
C ALA A 43 -0.85 -15.09 5.97
N ALA A 44 -0.38 -16.33 5.78
CA ALA A 44 -1.12 -17.55 6.06
C ALA A 44 -1.54 -17.65 7.53
N VAL A 45 -0.61 -17.36 8.46
CA VAL A 45 -0.90 -17.36 9.90
C VAL A 45 -2.00 -16.35 10.25
N MET A 46 -1.91 -15.12 9.73
CA MET A 46 -2.87 -14.08 10.09
C MET A 46 -4.26 -14.30 9.46
N LEU A 47 -4.31 -14.84 8.24
CA LEU A 47 -5.56 -15.25 7.60
C LEU A 47 -6.28 -16.34 8.41
N ALA A 48 -5.55 -17.38 8.80
CA ALA A 48 -6.10 -18.47 9.61
C ALA A 48 -6.61 -17.96 10.96
N ARG A 49 -5.82 -17.14 11.65
CA ARG A 49 -6.20 -16.53 12.94
C ARG A 49 -7.40 -15.59 12.86
N SER A 50 -7.69 -15.06 11.67
CA SER A 50 -8.81 -14.15 11.43
C SER A 50 -10.08 -14.87 10.94
N GLY A 51 -10.05 -16.20 10.83
CA GLY A 51 -11.21 -17.02 10.57
C GLY A 51 -11.29 -17.63 9.17
N VAL A 52 -10.34 -17.36 8.26
CA VAL A 52 -10.30 -18.03 6.95
C VAL A 52 -10.21 -19.55 7.17
N SER A 53 -11.08 -20.29 6.49
CA SER A 53 -11.20 -21.74 6.72
C SER A 53 -10.48 -22.59 5.69
N LYS A 54 -10.13 -22.07 4.51
CA LYS A 54 -9.41 -22.84 3.49
C LYS A 54 -8.16 -22.11 3.06
N ILE A 55 -7.00 -22.73 3.30
CA ILE A 55 -5.71 -22.21 2.84
C ILE A 55 -4.97 -23.32 2.10
N ARG A 56 -4.62 -23.07 0.84
CA ARG A 56 -3.66 -23.88 0.10
C ARG A 56 -2.30 -23.21 0.14
N LEU A 57 -1.26 -23.99 0.41
CA LEU A 57 0.12 -23.53 0.48
C LEU A 57 0.90 -24.19 -0.65
N VAL A 58 1.58 -23.39 -1.47
CA VAL A 58 2.38 -23.86 -2.60
C VAL A 58 3.80 -23.33 -2.43
N ASP A 59 4.73 -24.21 -2.06
CA ASP A 59 6.16 -23.92 -2.00
C ASP A 59 6.95 -25.23 -2.05
N PHE A 60 8.03 -25.26 -2.83
CA PHE A 60 8.90 -26.42 -2.97
C PHE A 60 10.10 -26.38 -1.99
N ASP A 61 10.34 -25.23 -1.35
CA ASP A 61 11.49 -25.03 -0.49
C ASP A 61 11.37 -25.72 0.88
N TYR A 62 12.54 -25.97 1.44
CA TYR A 62 12.73 -26.44 2.81
C TYR A 62 13.14 -25.30 3.74
N VAL A 63 12.85 -25.46 5.03
CA VAL A 63 13.32 -24.54 6.07
C VAL A 63 14.83 -24.65 6.20
N THR A 64 15.51 -23.52 6.13
CA THR A 64 16.95 -23.39 6.38
C THR A 64 17.20 -22.64 7.68
N LEU A 65 18.42 -22.72 8.25
CA LEU A 65 18.80 -21.88 9.39
C LEU A 65 18.61 -20.38 9.10
N SER A 66 18.94 -19.94 7.88
CA SER A 66 18.75 -18.56 7.44
C SER A 66 17.28 -18.16 7.27
N SER A 67 16.34 -19.11 7.26
CA SER A 67 14.89 -18.83 7.22
C SER A 67 14.36 -18.37 8.58
N LEU A 68 15.00 -18.78 9.69
CA LEU A 68 14.51 -18.57 11.05
C LEU A 68 14.46 -17.09 11.47
N ASN A 69 15.20 -16.20 10.79
CA ASN A 69 15.16 -14.78 11.09
C ASN A 69 13.84 -14.08 10.66
N ARG A 70 13.00 -14.74 9.85
CA ARG A 70 11.82 -14.11 9.22
C ARG A 70 10.61 -15.02 8.98
N HIS A 71 10.79 -16.34 8.99
CA HIS A 71 9.69 -17.27 8.76
C HIS A 71 8.77 -17.35 9.99
N ALA A 72 7.46 -17.23 9.80
CA ALA A 72 6.51 -17.05 10.92
C ALA A 72 6.37 -18.25 11.86
N THR A 73 6.55 -19.47 11.33
CA THR A 73 6.20 -20.71 12.04
C THR A 73 7.36 -21.66 12.28
N ALA A 74 8.54 -21.36 11.72
CA ALA A 74 9.67 -22.28 11.75
C ALA A 74 10.48 -22.12 13.03
N SER A 75 10.79 -23.24 13.68
CA SER A 75 11.74 -23.32 14.78
C SER A 75 13.07 -23.96 14.33
N PRO A 76 14.12 -23.95 15.16
CA PRO A 76 15.35 -24.69 14.87
C PRO A 76 15.12 -26.18 14.59
N GLU A 77 14.09 -26.79 15.17
CA GLU A 77 13.73 -28.20 14.96
C GLU A 77 13.14 -28.47 13.56
N ASP A 78 12.70 -27.42 12.87
CA ASP A 78 12.09 -27.54 11.54
C ASP A 78 13.10 -27.47 10.40
N VAL A 79 14.38 -27.22 10.68
CA VAL A 79 15.41 -27.15 9.64
C VAL A 79 15.46 -28.47 8.86
N GLY A 80 15.35 -28.37 7.53
CA GLY A 80 15.27 -29.54 6.64
C GLY A 80 13.85 -30.09 6.45
N THR A 81 12.82 -29.48 7.02
CA THR A 81 11.41 -29.81 6.72
C THR A 81 10.83 -28.89 5.63
N PRO A 82 9.87 -29.36 4.80
CA PRO A 82 9.23 -28.48 3.82
C PRO A 82 8.51 -27.31 4.49
N LYS A 83 8.69 -26.08 3.97
CA LYS A 83 8.09 -24.86 4.56
C LYS A 83 6.57 -24.97 4.68
N VAL A 84 5.90 -25.50 3.66
CA VAL A 84 4.44 -25.71 3.66
C VAL A 84 3.97 -26.60 4.81
N ARG A 85 4.75 -27.61 5.19
CA ARG A 85 4.41 -28.55 6.29
C ARG A 85 4.59 -27.90 7.65
N CYS A 86 5.63 -27.09 7.80
CA CYS A 86 5.85 -26.27 9.00
C CYS A 86 4.68 -25.30 9.25
N ILE A 87 4.22 -24.63 8.20
CA ILE A 87 3.05 -23.74 8.27
C ILE A 87 1.80 -24.56 8.57
N GLU A 88 1.52 -25.64 7.82
CA GLU A 88 0.37 -26.52 8.02
C GLU A 88 0.22 -26.98 9.48
N ARG A 89 1.29 -27.48 10.08
CA ARG A 89 1.30 -27.93 11.48
C ARG A 89 0.89 -26.81 12.43
N THR A 90 1.41 -25.60 12.20
CA THR A 90 1.08 -24.42 13.01
C THR A 90 -0.34 -23.94 12.79
N LEU A 91 -0.83 -23.89 11.55
CA LEU A 91 -2.21 -23.48 11.26
C LEU A 91 -3.21 -24.42 11.93
N LYS A 92 -2.99 -25.74 11.83
CA LYS A 92 -3.84 -26.76 12.48
C LYS A 92 -3.76 -26.73 14.02
N SER A 93 -2.72 -26.15 14.60
CA SER A 93 -2.63 -25.97 16.06
C SER A 93 -3.40 -24.73 16.53
N VAL A 94 -3.35 -23.62 15.77
CA VAL A 94 -3.93 -22.32 16.17
C VAL A 94 -5.38 -22.11 15.71
N ALA A 95 -5.80 -22.74 14.62
CA ALA A 95 -7.12 -22.56 14.01
C ALA A 95 -7.74 -23.93 13.72
N LYS A 96 -8.52 -24.46 14.65
CA LYS A 96 -9.02 -25.85 14.58
C LYS A 96 -10.08 -26.10 13.51
N TRP A 97 -10.58 -25.03 12.91
CA TRP A 97 -11.53 -25.06 11.79
C TRP A 97 -10.87 -25.14 10.43
N ILE A 98 -9.56 -24.92 10.34
CA ILE A 98 -8.90 -24.69 9.05
C ILE A 98 -8.65 -26.00 8.29
N GLU A 99 -9.01 -25.98 7.02
CA GLU A 99 -8.60 -26.93 6.01
C GLU A 99 -7.33 -26.40 5.34
N VAL A 100 -6.23 -27.15 5.46
CA VAL A 100 -4.95 -26.79 4.86
C VAL A 100 -4.59 -27.81 3.80
N ASP A 101 -4.34 -27.32 2.58
CA ASP A 101 -3.80 -28.12 1.48
C ASP A 101 -2.34 -27.72 1.24
N ALA A 102 -1.40 -28.51 1.76
CA ALA A 102 0.04 -28.23 1.65
C ALA A 102 0.67 -28.96 0.47
N ARG A 103 1.05 -28.19 -0.56
CA ARG A 103 1.65 -28.65 -1.82
C ARG A 103 3.15 -28.32 -1.84
N VAL A 104 3.97 -29.37 -1.74
CA VAL A 104 5.44 -29.26 -1.85
C VAL A 104 5.82 -29.21 -3.33
N GLU A 105 5.40 -28.15 -4.00
CA GLU A 105 5.44 -28.01 -5.46
C GLU A 105 5.80 -26.58 -5.84
N ILE A 106 6.36 -26.42 -7.05
CA ILE A 106 6.60 -25.11 -7.65
C ILE A 106 5.46 -24.79 -8.61
N TRP A 107 4.90 -23.61 -8.50
CA TRP A 107 3.89 -23.15 -9.44
C TRP A 107 4.52 -22.92 -10.82
N ARG A 108 3.97 -23.52 -11.87
CA ARG A 108 4.38 -23.33 -13.27
C ARG A 108 3.17 -23.03 -14.14
N LYS A 109 3.35 -22.26 -15.21
CA LYS A 109 2.25 -21.81 -16.07
C LYS A 109 1.44 -22.96 -16.69
N GLU A 110 2.09 -24.06 -17.07
CA GLU A 110 1.48 -25.18 -17.81
C GLU A 110 0.51 -26.01 -16.94
N GLU A 111 0.86 -26.22 -15.67
CA GLU A 111 0.11 -27.09 -14.73
C GLU A 111 -0.53 -26.29 -13.57
N GLY A 112 -0.21 -25.00 -13.47
CA GLY A 112 -0.50 -24.17 -12.31
C GLY A 112 -1.97 -23.86 -12.07
N GLY A 113 -2.84 -24.09 -13.07
CA GLY A 113 -4.28 -23.90 -12.90
C GLY A 113 -4.87 -24.77 -11.80
N VAL A 114 -4.42 -26.03 -11.70
CA VAL A 114 -4.87 -26.98 -10.66
C VAL A 114 -4.50 -26.46 -9.27
N LEU A 115 -3.32 -25.85 -9.12
CA LEU A 115 -2.85 -25.32 -7.85
C LEU A 115 -3.64 -24.08 -7.41
N LEU A 116 -4.26 -23.35 -8.34
CA LEU A 116 -5.06 -22.14 -8.05
C LEU A 116 -6.57 -22.41 -8.01
N GLU A 117 -7.00 -23.63 -8.28
CA GLU A 117 -8.42 -23.99 -8.38
C GLU A 117 -9.17 -23.73 -7.07
N GLY A 118 -10.35 -23.10 -7.18
CA GLY A 118 -11.24 -22.80 -6.06
C GLY A 118 -10.79 -21.63 -5.17
N ALA A 119 -9.76 -20.88 -5.58
CA ALA A 119 -9.28 -19.72 -4.83
C ALA A 119 -10.18 -18.50 -5.02
N ASP A 120 -10.62 -17.89 -3.91
CA ASP A 120 -11.19 -16.53 -3.93
C ASP A 120 -10.09 -15.49 -4.09
N TRP A 121 -8.90 -15.77 -3.53
CA TRP A 121 -7.72 -14.93 -3.61
C TRP A 121 -6.43 -15.76 -3.72
N VAL A 122 -5.50 -15.26 -4.52
CA VAL A 122 -4.12 -15.76 -4.62
C VAL A 122 -3.17 -14.73 -4.00
N ILE A 123 -2.26 -15.20 -3.15
CA ILE A 123 -1.15 -14.39 -2.62
C ILE A 123 0.11 -14.80 -3.37
N ASP A 124 0.71 -13.85 -4.08
CA ASP A 124 2.03 -13.99 -4.67
C ASP A 124 3.10 -13.48 -3.71
N ALA A 125 3.87 -14.41 -3.13
CA ALA A 125 5.04 -14.16 -2.30
C ALA A 125 6.31 -14.81 -2.90
N ILE A 126 6.33 -15.01 -4.22
CA ILE A 126 7.46 -15.58 -4.97
C ILE A 126 8.61 -14.56 -5.05
N ASP A 127 9.85 -15.01 -5.06
CA ASP A 127 11.05 -14.19 -5.19
C ASP A 127 11.66 -14.19 -6.62
N ASN A 128 11.47 -15.28 -7.38
CA ASN A 128 11.82 -15.39 -8.79
C ASN A 128 10.91 -14.49 -9.66
N ILE A 129 11.55 -13.64 -10.49
CA ILE A 129 10.85 -12.64 -11.30
C ILE A 129 10.02 -13.30 -12.40
N GLN A 130 10.53 -14.37 -13.04
CA GLN A 130 9.86 -15.00 -14.16
C GLN A 130 8.59 -15.71 -13.69
N THR A 131 8.71 -16.59 -12.70
CA THR A 131 7.55 -17.30 -12.13
C THR A 131 6.51 -16.34 -11.58
N LYS A 132 6.94 -15.25 -10.93
CA LYS A 132 6.04 -14.17 -10.46
C LYS A 132 5.26 -13.54 -11.62
N VAL A 133 5.93 -13.13 -12.69
CA VAL A 133 5.26 -12.51 -13.84
C VAL A 133 4.27 -13.48 -14.48
N ASP A 134 4.65 -14.75 -14.61
CA ASP A 134 3.78 -15.79 -15.19
C ASP A 134 2.54 -16.03 -14.32
N LEU A 135 2.69 -16.08 -12.99
CA LEU A 135 1.57 -16.20 -12.05
C LEU A 135 0.63 -15.01 -12.15
N LEU A 136 1.17 -13.78 -12.10
CA LEU A 136 0.36 -12.56 -12.16
C LEU A 136 -0.38 -12.43 -13.50
N LYS A 137 0.26 -12.80 -14.61
CA LYS A 137 -0.37 -12.85 -15.93
C LYS A 137 -1.49 -13.90 -15.97
N TYR A 138 -1.21 -15.11 -15.48
CA TYR A 138 -2.18 -16.19 -15.45
C TYR A 138 -3.43 -15.82 -14.64
N CYS A 139 -3.25 -15.25 -13.45
CA CYS A 139 -4.37 -14.79 -12.63
C CYS A 139 -5.19 -13.70 -13.35
N THR A 140 -4.51 -12.75 -14.01
CA THR A 140 -5.20 -11.70 -14.78
C THR A 140 -6.01 -12.28 -15.93
N ASP A 141 -5.45 -13.20 -16.70
CA ASP A 141 -6.11 -13.81 -17.87
C ASP A 141 -7.33 -14.66 -17.49
N ASN A 142 -7.27 -15.31 -16.32
CA ASN A 142 -8.33 -16.19 -15.82
C ASN A 142 -9.27 -15.48 -14.84
N SER A 143 -9.16 -14.14 -14.68
CA SER A 143 -9.96 -13.36 -13.74
C SER A 143 -9.88 -13.85 -12.29
N ILE A 144 -8.74 -14.41 -11.89
CA ILE A 144 -8.46 -14.84 -10.52
C ILE A 144 -7.89 -13.63 -9.76
N LYS A 145 -8.49 -13.29 -8.63
CA LYS A 145 -8.01 -12.18 -7.80
C LYS A 145 -6.64 -12.53 -7.22
N VAL A 146 -5.66 -11.65 -7.40
CA VAL A 146 -4.30 -11.86 -6.92
C VAL A 146 -3.78 -10.61 -6.21
N PHE A 147 -3.06 -10.82 -5.11
CA PHE A 147 -2.33 -9.78 -4.40
C PHE A 147 -0.84 -10.14 -4.37
N ALA A 148 0.01 -9.21 -4.80
CA ALA A 148 1.43 -9.49 -4.97
C ALA A 148 2.34 -8.77 -3.96
N SER A 149 3.35 -9.47 -3.47
CA SER A 149 4.45 -8.88 -2.70
C SER A 149 5.60 -8.47 -3.61
N MET A 150 6.07 -7.23 -3.45
CA MET A 150 7.27 -6.70 -4.11
C MET A 150 8.51 -6.85 -3.19
N GLY A 151 9.55 -6.04 -3.42
CA GLY A 151 10.84 -6.21 -2.74
C GLY A 151 10.81 -5.71 -1.29
N ALA A 152 10.95 -6.64 -0.35
CA ALA A 152 11.13 -6.36 1.08
C ALA A 152 12.60 -6.43 1.56
N GLY A 153 13.55 -6.76 0.67
CA GLY A 153 14.98 -6.84 1.01
C GLY A 153 15.66 -5.47 0.99
N ALA A 154 16.77 -5.34 1.74
CA ALA A 154 17.60 -4.13 1.85
C ALA A 154 16.83 -2.86 2.22
N LYS A 155 15.82 -3.00 3.09
CA LYS A 155 14.92 -1.94 3.55
C LYS A 155 14.69 -2.10 5.05
N CYS A 156 14.47 -1.00 5.76
CA CYS A 156 14.25 -1.02 7.20
C CYS A 156 13.10 -0.13 7.70
N ASP A 157 12.58 0.79 6.90
CA ASP A 157 11.59 1.78 7.33
C ASP A 157 10.16 1.23 7.17
N PRO A 158 9.46 0.86 8.27
CA PRO A 158 8.11 0.33 8.20
C PRO A 158 7.07 1.39 7.83
N THR A 159 7.35 2.68 8.03
CA THR A 159 6.41 3.78 7.74
C THR A 159 6.22 4.02 6.25
N ARG A 160 7.13 3.47 5.43
CA ARG A 160 7.14 3.62 3.97
C ARG A 160 6.52 2.45 3.22
N VAL A 161 6.00 1.45 3.95
CA VAL A 161 5.26 0.32 3.39
C VAL A 161 3.85 0.75 3.04
N GLN A 162 3.41 0.41 1.84
CA GLN A 162 2.07 0.75 1.38
C GLN A 162 1.55 -0.26 0.38
N ILE A 163 0.23 -0.24 0.20
CA ILE A 163 -0.48 -0.97 -0.84
C ILE A 163 -0.69 -0.01 -2.01
N SER A 164 -0.57 -0.47 -3.26
CA SER A 164 -1.03 0.29 -4.42
C SER A 164 -1.27 -0.66 -5.60
N ASP A 165 -1.85 -0.18 -6.70
CA ASP A 165 -1.76 -0.91 -7.96
C ASP A 165 -0.30 -1.00 -8.44
N ILE A 166 0.05 -2.09 -9.13
CA ILE A 166 1.40 -2.31 -9.66
C ILE A 166 1.87 -1.17 -10.58
N SER A 167 0.96 -0.50 -11.30
CA SER A 167 1.28 0.62 -12.20
C SER A 167 1.76 1.88 -11.48
N TYR A 168 1.44 2.01 -10.19
CA TYR A 168 1.79 3.15 -9.34
C TYR A 168 3.07 2.96 -8.52
N THR A 169 3.65 1.74 -8.51
CA THR A 169 4.86 1.44 -7.74
C THR A 169 6.06 2.31 -8.11
N ILE A 170 6.81 2.75 -7.10
CA ILE A 170 8.02 3.59 -7.23
C ILE A 170 9.15 3.03 -6.35
N TYR A 171 10.38 3.43 -6.65
CA TYR A 171 11.58 3.13 -5.86
C TYR A 171 11.87 1.65 -5.51
N ASP A 172 11.12 0.70 -6.11
CA ASP A 172 11.29 -0.73 -5.91
C ASP A 172 11.83 -1.41 -7.21
N PRO A 173 13.05 -1.98 -7.19
CA PRO A 173 13.63 -2.65 -8.35
C PRO A 173 12.87 -3.90 -8.81
N LEU A 174 12.32 -4.67 -7.88
CA LEU A 174 11.53 -5.87 -8.18
C LEU A 174 10.22 -5.45 -8.85
N ALA A 175 9.50 -4.50 -8.25
CA ALA A 175 8.25 -3.98 -8.81
C ALA A 175 8.47 -3.37 -10.20
N ARG A 176 9.57 -2.62 -10.40
CA ARG A 176 9.94 -2.06 -11.71
C ARG A 176 10.12 -3.15 -12.77
N SER A 177 10.81 -4.23 -12.41
CA SER A 177 11.12 -5.34 -13.33
C SER A 177 9.86 -6.13 -13.69
N VAL A 178 9.04 -6.48 -12.70
CA VAL A 178 7.77 -7.19 -12.86
C VAL A 178 6.80 -6.35 -13.71
N ARG A 179 6.62 -5.07 -13.36
CA ARG A 179 5.75 -4.15 -14.10
C ARG A 179 6.17 -3.99 -15.57
N ARG A 180 7.47 -3.90 -15.85
CA ARG A 180 7.97 -3.80 -17.23
C ARG A 180 7.61 -5.06 -18.04
N ARG A 181 7.83 -6.24 -17.47
CA ARG A 181 7.53 -7.52 -18.12
C ARG A 181 6.01 -7.71 -18.30
N LEU A 182 5.20 -7.42 -17.29
CA LEU A 182 3.74 -7.49 -17.40
C LEU A 182 3.18 -6.57 -18.47
N ARG A 183 3.70 -5.34 -18.61
CA ARG A 183 3.29 -4.42 -19.68
C ARG A 183 3.57 -4.96 -21.08
N LEU A 184 4.70 -5.64 -21.27
CA LEU A 184 5.03 -6.30 -22.55
C LEU A 184 4.06 -7.44 -22.85
N LEU A 185 3.50 -8.07 -21.82
CA LEU A 185 2.48 -9.11 -21.93
C LEU A 185 1.04 -8.55 -21.98
N GLY A 186 0.85 -7.24 -22.05
CA GLY A 186 -0.46 -6.58 -22.14
C GLY A 186 -1.14 -6.26 -20.80
N VAL A 187 -0.50 -6.51 -19.66
CA VAL A 187 -1.04 -6.19 -18.33
C VAL A 187 -0.40 -4.90 -17.81
N SER A 188 -1.18 -3.82 -17.80
CA SER A 188 -0.70 -2.48 -17.45
C SER A 188 -1.01 -2.05 -16.02
N SER A 189 -2.11 -2.54 -15.46
CA SER A 189 -2.70 -2.23 -14.14
C SER A 189 -3.72 -3.31 -13.75
N GLY A 190 -4.32 -3.19 -12.56
CA GLY A 190 -5.36 -4.08 -12.03
C GLY A 190 -4.86 -5.08 -10.99
N ILE A 191 -3.60 -4.98 -10.56
CA ILE A 191 -2.99 -5.91 -9.61
C ILE A 191 -2.59 -5.13 -8.36
N PRO A 192 -3.28 -5.33 -7.21
CA PRO A 192 -2.87 -4.73 -5.95
C PRO A 192 -1.57 -5.38 -5.47
N VAL A 193 -0.63 -4.53 -5.02
CA VAL A 193 0.67 -4.96 -4.54
C VAL A 193 1.05 -4.24 -3.25
N VAL A 194 1.83 -4.91 -2.41
CA VAL A 194 2.52 -4.28 -1.28
C VAL A 194 3.98 -4.01 -1.66
N TYR A 195 4.43 -2.79 -1.42
CA TYR A 195 5.81 -2.38 -1.65
C TYR A 195 6.21 -1.30 -0.65
N SER A 196 7.51 -1.01 -0.57
CA SER A 196 8.02 0.12 0.20
C SER A 196 8.62 1.17 -0.72
N THR A 197 8.34 2.44 -0.43
CA THR A 197 8.89 3.62 -1.12
C THR A 197 10.27 4.02 -0.62
N GLU A 198 10.80 3.31 0.38
CA GLU A 198 12.19 3.44 0.82
C GLU A 198 13.13 3.19 -0.36
N VAL A 199 14.02 4.15 -0.59
CA VAL A 199 15.14 3.97 -1.51
C VAL A 199 16.20 3.19 -0.72
N PRO A 200 16.58 1.98 -1.14
CA PRO A 200 17.58 1.19 -0.40
C PRO A 200 18.90 1.99 -0.26
N SER A 201 19.26 2.36 0.96
CA SER A 201 20.51 3.08 1.25
C SER A 201 21.60 2.11 1.72
N GLU A 202 22.75 2.11 1.02
CA GLU A 202 24.05 1.55 1.42
C GLU A 202 24.16 0.07 1.86
N VAL A 203 23.13 -0.74 1.68
CA VAL A 203 23.22 -2.17 2.02
C VAL A 203 23.99 -2.94 0.93
N LYS A 204 25.27 -3.22 1.18
CA LYS A 204 26.12 -4.02 0.29
C LYS A 204 25.64 -5.48 0.27
N LEU A 205 25.67 -6.10 -0.91
CA LEU A 205 25.42 -7.54 -1.06
C LEU A 205 26.45 -8.31 -0.23
N LEU A 206 26.01 -9.33 0.50
CA LEU A 206 26.92 -10.15 1.30
C LEU A 206 27.95 -10.83 0.37
N PRO A 207 29.25 -10.85 0.76
CA PRO A 207 30.25 -11.62 0.04
C PRO A 207 29.90 -13.12 0.11
N LEU A 208 30.23 -13.85 -0.96
CA LEU A 208 30.08 -15.31 -1.00
C LEU A 208 31.20 -15.96 -0.20
N ASP A 209 30.93 -17.15 0.36
CA ASP A 209 31.97 -17.98 0.95
C ASP A 209 32.98 -18.43 -0.11
N GLU A 210 34.27 -18.35 0.20
CA GLU A 210 35.38 -18.64 -0.73
C GLU A 210 35.35 -20.07 -1.29
N GLU A 211 34.66 -21.00 -0.63
CA GLU A 211 34.46 -22.37 -1.09
C GLU A 211 33.52 -22.49 -2.30
N GLU A 212 32.50 -21.63 -2.42
CA GLU A 212 31.63 -21.60 -3.59
C GLU A 212 32.34 -21.00 -4.81
N PHE A 213 33.31 -20.11 -4.57
CA PHE A 213 34.14 -19.50 -5.62
C PHE A 213 35.09 -20.51 -6.28
N LYS A 214 35.52 -21.54 -5.54
CA LYS A 214 36.44 -22.58 -6.04
C LYS A 214 35.77 -23.64 -6.91
N LYS A 215 34.45 -23.78 -6.88
CA LYS A 215 33.78 -24.87 -7.62
C LYS A 215 33.69 -24.65 -9.13
N GLY A 216 33.99 -23.45 -9.65
CA GLY A 216 34.05 -23.16 -11.09
C GLY A 216 33.22 -21.93 -11.48
N PRO A 217 33.20 -21.56 -12.77
CA PRO A 217 32.37 -20.47 -13.25
C PRO A 217 30.90 -20.77 -12.94
N VAL A 218 30.29 -19.82 -12.25
CA VAL A 218 29.01 -19.85 -11.52
C VAL A 218 27.76 -20.22 -12.37
N LYS A 219 27.92 -20.51 -13.66
CA LYS A 219 26.84 -20.96 -14.55
C LYS A 219 26.56 -22.48 -14.50
N GLU A 220 27.45 -23.30 -13.95
CA GLU A 220 27.37 -24.76 -14.13
C GLU A 220 27.19 -25.58 -12.84
N LEU A 221 26.97 -24.94 -11.69
CA LEU A 221 26.88 -25.61 -10.37
C LEU A 221 25.51 -25.56 -9.70
N GLY A 222 24.45 -25.36 -10.49
CA GLY A 222 23.08 -25.60 -10.05
C GLY A 222 22.45 -26.68 -10.92
N ALA A 223 21.78 -27.67 -10.32
CA ALA A 223 20.86 -28.55 -11.05
C ALA A 223 19.63 -27.79 -11.63
N PHE A 224 19.57 -26.47 -11.44
CA PHE A 224 18.61 -25.54 -12.00
C PHE A 224 19.32 -24.19 -12.25
N ASP A 225 19.09 -23.58 -13.43
CA ASP A 225 19.75 -22.37 -13.95
C ASP A 225 19.51 -21.05 -13.16
N ASP A 226 18.84 -21.08 -12.00
CA ASP A 226 18.20 -19.89 -11.43
C ASP A 226 18.38 -19.70 -9.91
N PHE A 227 19.45 -20.24 -9.31
CA PHE A 227 19.78 -19.98 -7.90
C PHE A 227 20.54 -18.64 -7.75
N ARG A 228 20.01 -17.70 -6.94
CA ARG A 228 20.61 -16.37 -6.72
C ARG A 228 21.91 -16.48 -5.92
N VAL A 229 23.04 -16.20 -6.59
CA VAL A 229 24.41 -16.18 -6.03
C VAL A 229 24.76 -14.87 -5.30
N ARG A 230 23.77 -14.04 -4.94
CA ARG A 230 23.97 -12.87 -4.06
C ARG A 230 22.71 -12.65 -3.21
N ILE A 231 22.82 -12.91 -1.91
CA ILE A 231 21.71 -12.76 -0.97
C ILE A 231 21.61 -11.28 -0.58
N LEU A 232 20.50 -10.64 -0.95
CA LEU A 232 20.12 -9.36 -0.38
C LEU A 232 19.80 -9.59 1.10
N PRO A 233 20.43 -8.88 2.04
CA PRO A 233 20.10 -9.03 3.44
C PRO A 233 18.68 -8.53 3.70
N VAL A 234 17.99 -9.20 4.62
CA VAL A 234 16.58 -9.00 4.91
C VAL A 234 16.41 -8.79 6.40
N LEU A 235 15.87 -7.63 6.78
CA LEU A 235 15.42 -7.36 8.14
C LEU A 235 14.07 -8.07 8.34
N GLY A 236 14.04 -9.14 9.14
CA GLY A 236 12.89 -10.04 9.29
C GLY A 236 11.53 -9.36 9.50
N PRO A 237 11.40 -8.32 10.35
CA PRO A 237 10.15 -7.58 10.53
C PRO A 237 9.51 -7.07 9.23
N LEU A 238 10.29 -6.69 8.22
CA LEU A 238 9.74 -6.02 7.04
C LEU A 238 8.94 -6.97 6.12
N PRO A 239 9.46 -8.15 5.71
CA PRO A 239 8.64 -9.19 5.10
C PRO A 239 7.40 -9.58 5.92
N SER A 240 7.52 -9.64 7.25
CA SER A 240 6.38 -9.93 8.12
C SER A 240 5.29 -8.86 7.98
N ILE A 241 5.67 -7.58 8.02
CA ILE A 241 4.77 -6.45 7.80
C ILE A 241 4.10 -6.55 6.42
N PHE A 242 4.83 -6.93 5.37
CA PHE A 242 4.25 -7.13 4.04
C PHE A 242 3.19 -8.24 4.07
N GLY A 243 3.48 -9.37 4.73
CA GLY A 243 2.53 -10.47 4.91
C GLY A 243 1.25 -10.03 5.64
N LEU A 244 1.41 -9.20 6.68
CA LEU A 244 0.29 -8.65 7.45
C LEU A 244 -0.55 -7.65 6.64
N HIS A 245 0.07 -6.84 5.78
CA HIS A 245 -0.64 -5.94 4.85
C HIS A 245 -1.51 -6.75 3.87
N ILE A 246 -0.94 -7.80 3.28
CA ILE A 246 -1.63 -8.68 2.34
C ILE A 246 -2.84 -9.35 3.02
N ALA A 247 -2.62 -9.94 4.20
CA ALA A 247 -3.68 -10.60 4.95
C ALA A 247 -4.82 -9.62 5.30
N THR A 248 -4.47 -8.43 5.80
CA THR A 248 -5.46 -7.39 6.14
C THR A 248 -6.29 -6.98 4.93
N TYR A 249 -5.65 -6.75 3.78
CA TYR A 249 -6.34 -6.39 2.55
C TYR A 249 -7.33 -7.47 2.12
N ILE A 250 -6.88 -8.74 2.07
CA ILE A 250 -7.72 -9.87 1.65
C ILE A 250 -8.89 -10.09 2.62
N LEU A 251 -8.68 -9.96 3.93
CA LEU A 251 -9.75 -10.08 4.92
C LEU A 251 -10.82 -9.01 4.73
N CYS A 252 -10.41 -7.76 4.52
CA CYS A 252 -11.31 -6.65 4.24
C CYS A 252 -12.12 -6.88 2.95
N GLU A 253 -11.47 -7.33 1.88
CA GLU A 253 -12.12 -7.69 0.61
C GLU A 253 -13.13 -8.84 0.78
N LEU A 254 -12.72 -9.94 1.44
CA LEU A 254 -13.59 -11.10 1.70
C LEU A 254 -14.81 -10.69 2.54
N ALA A 255 -14.61 -9.89 3.59
CA ALA A 255 -15.70 -9.42 4.45
C ALA A 255 -16.67 -8.45 3.74
N GLY A 256 -16.34 -7.97 2.53
CA GLY A 256 -17.13 -6.96 1.81
C GLY A 256 -16.95 -5.54 2.37
N LYS A 257 -15.82 -5.27 3.01
CA LYS A 257 -15.41 -3.95 3.51
C LYS A 257 -14.07 -3.55 2.85
N PRO A 258 -14.05 -3.35 1.51
CA PRO A 258 -12.81 -3.15 0.77
C PRO A 258 -12.06 -1.90 1.23
N ILE A 259 -10.73 -1.93 1.15
CA ILE A 259 -9.91 -0.75 1.47
C ILE A 259 -10.02 0.23 0.31
N VAL A 260 -10.81 1.29 0.51
CA VAL A 260 -11.06 2.32 -0.50
C VAL A 260 -9.81 3.22 -0.61
N ASN A 261 -9.23 3.28 -1.82
CA ASN A 261 -8.12 4.17 -2.18
C ASN A 261 -6.86 4.04 -1.31
N PRO A 262 -6.02 3.02 -1.53
CA PRO A 262 -4.70 3.04 -0.92
C PRO A 262 -3.90 4.21 -1.53
N LEU A 263 -3.52 5.18 -0.70
CA LEU A 263 -2.94 6.47 -1.09
C LEU A 263 -1.84 6.31 -2.15
N PRO A 264 -2.06 6.70 -3.42
CA PRO A 264 -1.04 6.52 -4.45
C PRO A 264 0.06 7.59 -4.29
N ILE A 265 1.28 7.17 -3.92
CA ILE A 265 2.48 8.05 -3.80
C ILE A 265 3.15 8.32 -5.17
N LYS A 266 2.48 8.11 -6.31
CA LYS A 266 3.13 8.38 -7.59
C LYS A 266 3.23 9.90 -7.82
N ALA A 267 4.47 10.41 -7.91
CA ALA A 267 4.79 11.80 -8.23
C ALA A 267 4.31 12.85 -7.21
N ARG A 268 3.95 12.48 -5.98
CA ARG A 268 3.56 13.41 -4.91
C ARG A 268 4.57 14.53 -4.68
N ARG A 269 5.87 14.22 -4.64
CA ARG A 269 6.91 15.25 -4.51
C ARG A 269 6.91 16.24 -5.67
N LYS A 270 6.83 15.77 -6.93
CA LYS A 270 6.73 16.66 -8.09
C LYS A 270 5.40 17.44 -8.12
N LEU A 271 4.33 16.83 -7.60
CA LEU A 271 3.05 17.48 -7.43
C LEU A 271 3.13 18.59 -6.38
N TYR A 272 3.76 18.35 -5.23
CA TYR A 272 3.94 19.35 -4.17
C TYR A 272 4.88 20.46 -4.60
N GLU A 273 6.00 20.13 -5.26
CA GLU A 273 6.89 21.12 -5.89
C GLU A 273 6.12 21.99 -6.89
N ARG A 274 5.24 21.38 -7.70
CA ARG A 274 4.38 22.13 -8.64
C ARG A 274 3.37 22.99 -7.89
N LEU A 275 2.63 22.44 -6.94
CA LEU A 275 1.62 23.14 -6.16
C LEU A 275 2.21 24.31 -5.36
N TRP A 276 3.39 24.11 -4.78
CA TRP A 276 4.14 25.15 -4.07
C TRP A 276 4.55 26.28 -5.01
N LYS A 277 5.07 25.97 -6.20
CA LYS A 277 5.41 26.98 -7.23
C LYS A 277 4.18 27.72 -7.74
N ASP A 278 3.09 26.98 -7.98
CA ASP A 278 1.81 27.53 -8.45
C ASP A 278 1.19 28.46 -7.39
N LEU A 279 1.36 28.15 -6.10
CA LEU A 279 0.94 29.00 -4.98
C LEU A 279 1.85 30.23 -4.86
N LEU A 280 3.17 30.05 -4.91
CA LEU A 280 4.14 31.15 -4.89
C LEU A 280 3.82 32.20 -5.97
N HIS A 281 3.57 31.77 -7.21
CA HIS A 281 3.23 32.68 -8.31
C HIS A 281 1.91 33.44 -8.09
N ARG A 282 0.93 32.82 -7.42
CA ARG A 282 -0.33 33.50 -7.06
C ARG A 282 -0.09 34.56 -5.98
N GLU A 283 0.75 34.24 -5.01
CA GLU A 283 1.15 35.16 -3.95
C GLU A 283 1.91 36.37 -4.51
N GLU A 284 2.83 36.15 -5.46
CA GLU A 284 3.54 37.24 -6.15
C GLU A 284 2.59 38.21 -6.85
N LYS A 285 1.56 37.69 -7.51
CA LYS A 285 0.54 38.51 -8.17
C LYS A 285 -0.28 39.33 -7.18
N LEU A 286 -0.58 38.78 -6.01
CA LEU A 286 -1.36 39.46 -4.98
C LEU A 286 -0.57 40.59 -4.32
N VAL A 287 0.73 40.38 -4.03
CA VAL A 287 1.58 41.38 -3.37
C VAL A 287 2.24 42.34 -4.36
N GLY A 288 2.20 42.05 -5.66
CA GLY A 288 2.66 42.94 -6.73
C GLY A 288 4.19 43.01 -6.89
N HIS A 289 4.95 42.09 -6.29
CA HIS A 289 6.40 41.97 -6.45
C HIS A 289 6.86 40.50 -6.35
N THR A 290 8.06 40.22 -6.84
CA THR A 290 8.64 38.87 -6.84
C THR A 290 8.95 38.39 -5.42
N LEU A 291 8.51 37.18 -5.09
CA LEU A 291 8.71 36.52 -3.80
C LEU A 291 9.61 35.31 -4.01
N ASN A 292 10.67 35.21 -3.22
CA ASN A 292 11.55 34.04 -3.27
C ASN A 292 11.07 32.88 -2.38
N ARG A 293 10.20 33.17 -1.40
CA ARG A 293 9.66 32.22 -0.43
C ARG A 293 8.27 32.66 0.03
N ILE A 294 7.45 31.68 0.37
CA ILE A 294 6.17 31.82 1.08
C ILE A 294 6.29 31.17 2.47
N PRO A 295 5.41 31.52 3.43
CA PRO A 295 5.43 30.97 4.79
C PRO A 295 5.09 29.49 4.91
N LEU A 296 4.78 28.80 3.80
CA LEU A 296 4.51 27.36 3.75
C LEU A 296 5.62 26.67 2.95
N ASP A 297 6.12 25.54 3.44
CA ASP A 297 7.12 24.71 2.73
C ASP A 297 6.49 23.52 1.98
N GLU A 298 7.29 22.67 1.34
CA GLU A 298 6.78 21.50 0.60
C GLU A 298 6.05 20.49 1.50
N ASP A 299 6.43 20.38 2.78
CA ASP A 299 5.82 19.45 3.74
C ASP A 299 4.48 20.00 4.25
N ASP A 300 4.36 21.32 4.41
CA ASP A 300 3.10 22.00 4.68
C ASP A 300 2.10 21.84 3.53
N ILE A 301 2.58 21.93 2.29
CA ILE A 301 1.76 21.68 1.09
C ILE A 301 1.28 20.23 1.05
N ALA A 302 2.14 19.29 1.41
CA ALA A 302 1.77 17.88 1.52
C ALA A 302 0.69 17.66 2.59
N LEU A 303 0.85 18.27 3.77
CA LEU A 303 -0.10 18.20 4.88
C LEU A 303 -1.48 18.73 4.47
N ILE A 304 -1.52 19.92 3.86
CA ILE A 304 -2.76 20.53 3.40
C ILE A 304 -3.43 19.61 2.36
N PHE A 305 -2.69 19.18 1.34
CA PHE A 305 -3.26 18.42 0.25
C PHE A 305 -3.72 17.01 0.67
N GLU A 306 -2.92 16.28 1.44
CA GLU A 306 -3.15 14.87 1.74
C GLU A 306 -3.92 14.62 3.04
N ASP A 307 -3.59 15.33 4.11
CA ASP A 307 -4.14 15.03 5.43
C ASP A 307 -5.41 15.84 5.69
N ILE A 308 -5.36 17.14 5.38
CA ILE A 308 -6.46 18.06 5.63
C ILE A 308 -7.56 17.90 4.58
N TYR A 309 -7.20 18.03 3.29
CA TYR A 309 -8.17 17.98 2.18
C TYR A 309 -8.26 16.62 1.49
N ARG A 310 -7.40 15.65 1.84
CA ARG A 310 -7.46 14.26 1.36
C ARG A 310 -7.53 14.13 -0.16
N GLY A 311 -6.79 15.00 -0.85
CA GLY A 311 -6.71 15.07 -2.31
C GLY A 311 -8.02 15.49 -2.98
N ARG A 312 -8.93 16.17 -2.27
CA ARG A 312 -10.25 16.59 -2.79
C ARG A 312 -10.39 18.11 -2.77
N SER A 313 -11.24 18.61 -3.67
CA SER A 313 -11.63 20.01 -3.68
C SER A 313 -12.44 20.36 -2.42
N VAL A 314 -12.25 21.57 -1.91
CA VAL A 314 -13.10 22.14 -0.85
C VAL A 314 -14.50 22.46 -1.34
N ILE A 315 -14.71 22.57 -2.66
CA ILE A 315 -16.01 22.86 -3.26
C ILE A 315 -16.85 21.57 -3.40
N PRO A 316 -18.10 21.55 -2.91
CA PRO A 316 -19.04 20.45 -3.14
C PRO A 316 -19.18 20.13 -4.64
N PRO A 317 -19.18 18.84 -5.03
CA PRO A 317 -19.34 17.65 -4.20
C PRO A 317 -18.03 17.03 -3.69
N HIS A 318 -16.96 17.83 -3.55
CA HIS A 318 -15.63 17.39 -3.08
C HIS A 318 -15.00 16.32 -3.97
N GLU A 319 -15.04 16.55 -5.29
CA GLU A 319 -14.40 15.69 -6.27
C GLU A 319 -12.87 15.72 -6.14
N VAL A 320 -12.23 14.69 -6.69
CA VAL A 320 -10.77 14.68 -6.86
C VAL A 320 -10.45 15.59 -8.05
N PRO A 321 -9.79 16.73 -7.86
CA PRO A 321 -9.50 17.66 -8.94
C PRO A 321 -8.55 17.04 -9.96
N THR A 322 -8.80 17.30 -11.24
CA THR A 322 -7.94 16.84 -12.34
C THR A 322 -6.65 17.66 -12.38
N LYS A 323 -6.73 18.96 -12.10
CA LYS A 323 -5.62 19.86 -11.87
C LYS A 323 -5.78 20.53 -10.50
N PRO A 324 -5.30 19.90 -9.41
CA PRO A 324 -5.35 20.53 -8.10
C PRO A 324 -4.53 21.81 -8.07
N ALA A 325 -5.03 22.79 -7.33
CA ALA A 325 -4.39 24.06 -7.04
C ALA A 325 -4.67 24.48 -5.59
N LEU A 326 -3.73 25.21 -5.00
CA LEU A 326 -3.84 25.78 -3.66
C LEU A 326 -4.04 27.29 -3.79
N VAL A 327 -4.89 27.84 -2.92
CA VAL A 327 -5.17 29.28 -2.85
C VAL A 327 -5.51 29.66 -1.41
N ARG A 328 -5.25 30.92 -1.04
CA ARG A 328 -5.77 31.45 0.23
C ARG A 328 -7.30 31.37 0.23
N TRP A 329 -7.87 30.97 1.36
CA TRP A 329 -9.34 30.98 1.49
C TRP A 329 -9.88 32.40 1.63
N ASP A 330 -9.23 33.19 2.48
CA ASP A 330 -9.49 34.61 2.69
C ASP A 330 -8.24 35.40 2.32
N LEU A 331 -8.34 36.24 1.30
CA LEU A 331 -7.22 37.00 0.76
C LEU A 331 -6.85 38.21 1.63
N THR A 332 -7.72 38.64 2.57
CA THR A 332 -7.36 39.65 3.59
C THR A 332 -6.43 39.11 4.66
N GLN A 333 -6.49 37.80 4.90
CA GLN A 333 -5.71 37.14 5.93
C GLN A 333 -4.36 36.63 5.38
N PRO A 334 -3.33 36.52 6.23
CA PRO A 334 -2.04 36.00 5.80
C PRO A 334 -2.15 34.54 5.35
N LEU A 335 -1.26 34.13 4.44
CA LEU A 335 -1.13 32.73 4.05
C LEU A 335 -0.64 31.92 5.26
N THR A 336 -1.48 31.00 5.72
CA THR A 336 -1.18 30.07 6.81
C THR A 336 -1.77 28.70 6.47
N LEU A 337 -1.40 27.66 7.23
CA LEU A 337 -1.99 26.33 7.09
C LEU A 337 -3.53 26.37 7.18
N LYS A 338 -4.07 27.23 8.06
CA LYS A 338 -5.51 27.38 8.32
C LYS A 338 -6.23 28.17 7.21
N ASN A 339 -5.51 29.05 6.53
CA ASN A 339 -6.03 29.94 5.49
C ASN A 339 -5.56 29.51 4.10
N CYS A 340 -5.48 28.21 3.83
CA CYS A 340 -5.10 27.66 2.54
C CYS A 340 -6.01 26.47 2.20
N VAL A 341 -6.61 26.48 1.00
CA VAL A 341 -7.59 25.49 0.56
C VAL A 341 -7.17 24.82 -0.75
N VAL A 342 -7.63 23.58 -0.96
CA VAL A 342 -7.44 22.85 -2.21
C VAL A 342 -8.68 22.99 -3.09
N MET A 343 -8.49 23.34 -4.36
CA MET A 343 -9.56 23.49 -5.36
C MET A 343 -9.09 22.97 -6.73
N GLU A 344 -10.01 22.86 -7.69
CA GLU A 344 -9.67 22.73 -9.11
C GLU A 344 -9.14 24.08 -9.63
N GLU A 345 -8.19 24.05 -10.57
CA GLU A 345 -7.57 25.26 -11.13
C GLU A 345 -8.59 26.32 -11.57
N LYS A 346 -9.65 25.91 -12.28
CA LYS A 346 -10.73 26.82 -12.75
C LYS A 346 -11.45 27.53 -11.60
N ASP A 347 -11.61 26.86 -10.47
CA ASP A 347 -12.32 27.39 -9.30
C ASP A 347 -11.42 28.37 -8.54
N THR A 348 -10.10 28.17 -8.55
CA THR A 348 -9.15 29.16 -8.01
C THR A 348 -9.18 30.47 -8.78
N VAL A 349 -9.29 30.41 -10.11
CA VAL A 349 -9.42 31.61 -10.95
C VAL A 349 -10.71 32.36 -10.60
N LYS A 350 -11.84 31.65 -10.54
CA LYS A 350 -13.13 32.23 -10.14
C LYS A 350 -13.08 32.84 -8.73
N HIS A 351 -12.42 32.19 -7.78
CA HIS A 351 -12.28 32.67 -6.42
C HIS A 351 -11.48 34.00 -6.36
N ILE A 352 -10.37 34.08 -7.09
CA ILE A 352 -9.52 35.29 -7.14
C ILE A 352 -10.20 36.43 -7.92
N GLU A 353 -10.87 36.14 -9.04
CA GLU A 353 -11.59 37.15 -9.83
C GLU A 353 -12.76 37.75 -9.04
N ALA A 354 -13.52 36.92 -8.32
CA ALA A 354 -14.60 37.38 -7.47
C ALA A 354 -14.10 38.28 -6.33
N TRP A 355 -12.89 38.02 -5.81
CA TRP A 355 -12.23 38.88 -4.85
C TRP A 355 -11.86 40.25 -5.44
N TYR A 356 -11.19 40.28 -6.60
CA TYR A 356 -10.84 41.55 -7.26
C TYR A 356 -12.08 42.36 -7.66
N ALA A 357 -13.12 41.68 -8.15
CA ALA A 357 -14.40 42.33 -8.47
C ALA A 357 -15.09 42.92 -7.23
N TRP A 358 -14.85 42.35 -6.04
CA TRP A 358 -15.29 42.94 -4.78
C TRP A 358 -14.41 44.13 -4.38
N LEU A 359 -13.08 44.06 -4.52
CA LEU A 359 -12.19 45.20 -4.26
C LEU A 359 -12.50 46.42 -5.15
N GLU A 360 -12.85 46.19 -6.42
CA GLU A 360 -13.17 47.26 -7.38
C GLU A 360 -14.57 47.86 -7.19
N LYS A 361 -15.49 47.10 -6.61
CA LYS A 361 -16.82 47.61 -6.24
C LYS A 361 -16.78 48.08 -4.79
N THR A 362 -16.82 49.38 -4.60
CA THR A 362 -17.17 50.04 -3.31
C THR A 362 -18.56 49.58 -2.87
N ILE A 363 -18.66 48.38 -2.31
CA ILE A 363 -19.85 47.85 -1.64
C ILE A 363 -19.59 48.07 -0.16
N ASP A 364 -20.22 49.11 0.40
CA ASP A 364 -20.19 49.52 1.82
C ASP A 364 -18.84 49.39 2.53
N GLU A 365 -18.26 50.51 2.96
CA GLU A 365 -17.02 50.53 3.77
C GLU A 365 -17.09 49.66 5.05
N ASP A 366 -18.29 49.19 5.43
CA ASP A 366 -18.56 48.31 6.58
C ASP A 366 -18.79 46.81 6.24
N ALA A 367 -18.88 46.41 4.96
CA ALA A 367 -19.14 45.02 4.60
C ALA A 367 -17.83 44.23 4.47
N LEU A 368 -17.38 43.55 5.53
CA LEU A 368 -16.25 42.61 5.43
C LEU A 368 -16.52 41.56 4.34
N PHE A 369 -15.60 41.44 3.37
CA PHE A 369 -15.65 40.36 2.41
C PHE A 369 -15.62 39.02 3.14
N SER A 370 -16.61 38.16 2.84
CA SER A 370 -16.56 36.76 3.21
C SER A 370 -16.51 35.89 1.96
N PRO A 371 -15.52 34.98 1.84
CA PRO A 371 -15.51 33.94 0.81
C PRO A 371 -16.80 33.10 0.76
N ALA A 372 -17.56 33.05 1.85
CA ALA A 372 -18.87 32.41 1.93
C ALA A 372 -19.91 33.04 1.00
N GLY A 373 -19.76 34.33 0.65
CA GLY A 373 -20.61 34.99 -0.33
C GLY A 373 -20.44 34.43 -1.76
N ILE A 374 -19.31 33.79 -2.05
CA ILE A 374 -19.01 33.21 -3.38
C ILE A 374 -19.42 31.74 -3.46
N TRP A 375 -19.13 30.99 -2.39
CA TRP A 375 -19.22 29.53 -2.39
C TRP A 375 -20.33 28.96 -1.49
N GLY A 376 -20.96 29.80 -0.66
CA GLY A 376 -22.00 29.41 0.29
C GLY A 376 -21.46 29.06 1.68
N SER A 377 -22.35 29.08 2.67
CA SER A 377 -22.03 28.80 4.07
C SER A 377 -21.59 27.36 4.32
N GLU A 378 -22.09 26.40 3.52
CA GLU A 378 -21.69 24.99 3.60
C GLU A 378 -20.18 24.80 3.38
N VAL A 379 -19.60 25.56 2.44
CA VAL A 379 -18.16 25.49 2.14
C VAL A 379 -17.34 26.13 3.25
N GLU A 380 -17.82 27.24 3.81
CA GLU A 380 -17.18 27.91 4.95
C GLU A 380 -17.16 27.02 6.20
N GLU A 381 -18.22 26.26 6.46
CA GLU A 381 -18.26 25.28 7.55
C GLU A 381 -17.20 24.19 7.36
N VAL A 382 -17.01 23.70 6.12
CA VAL A 382 -15.97 22.72 5.81
C VAL A 382 -14.58 23.30 6.07
N VAL A 383 -14.28 24.51 5.58
CA VAL A 383 -13.00 25.17 5.82
C VAL A 383 -12.75 25.39 7.31
N THR A 384 -13.74 25.89 8.05
CA THR A 384 -13.66 26.10 9.50
C THR A 384 -13.38 24.79 10.24
N LYS A 385 -14.04 23.70 9.84
CA LYS A 385 -13.79 22.37 10.40
C LYS A 385 -12.37 21.89 10.14
N ARG A 386 -11.85 22.10 8.93
CA ARG A 386 -10.46 21.76 8.57
C ARG A 386 -9.43 22.60 9.31
N ALA A 387 -9.69 23.88 9.55
CA ALA A 387 -8.83 24.74 10.36
C ALA A 387 -8.71 24.23 11.82
N LYS A 388 -9.80 23.69 12.39
CA LYS A 388 -9.77 23.02 13.71
C LYS A 388 -8.98 21.71 13.70
N GLU A 389 -9.09 20.91 12.64
CA GLU A 389 -8.28 19.69 12.49
C GLU A 389 -6.77 20.01 12.47
N ILE A 390 -6.38 21.15 11.87
CA ILE A 390 -4.98 21.62 11.86
C ILE A 390 -4.48 21.96 13.27
N GLU A 391 -5.31 22.56 14.13
CA GLU A 391 -4.93 22.85 15.53
C GLU A 391 -4.58 21.57 16.29
N SER A 392 -5.42 20.53 16.17
CA SER A 392 -5.16 19.24 16.81
C SER A 392 -3.90 18.55 16.30
N VAL A 393 -3.54 18.75 15.02
CA VAL A 393 -2.29 18.22 14.44
C VAL A 393 -1.07 19.02 14.90
N GLN A 394 -1.19 20.34 15.06
CA GLN A 394 -0.11 21.20 15.57
C GLN A 394 0.19 20.95 17.05
N GLU A 395 -0.83 20.72 17.87
CA GLU A 395 -0.70 20.31 19.28
C GLU A 395 0.01 18.97 19.46
N TRP A 396 -0.07 18.09 18.45
CA TRP A 396 0.62 16.79 18.42
C TRP A 396 2.07 16.86 17.96
N ARG A 397 2.47 17.95 17.27
CA ARG A 397 3.84 18.15 16.75
C ARG A 397 4.73 18.97 17.70
N ALA A 398 4.15 19.71 18.64
CA ALA A 398 4.84 20.44 19.71
C ALA A 398 5.14 19.51 20.89
#